data_AF-A0A1F6XLU8-F1
#
_entry.id   AF-A0A1F6XLU8-F1
#
_cell.length_a   1.000
_cell.length_b   1.000
_cell.length_c   1.000
_cell.angle_alpha   90.00
_cell.angle_beta   90.00
_cell.angle_gamma   90.00
#
_symmetry.space_group_name_H-M   'P 1'
#
loop_
_entity.id
_entity.type
_entity.pdbx_description
1 polymer ?
#
loop_
_entity_poly.entity_id
_entity_poly.type
_entity_poly.pdbx_seq_one_letter_code
_entity_poly.pdbx_strand_id
1 'polypeptide(L)'
;MMKKTFKNKGFMMIEVLVATSIITVSILVAMAVAEKSVYVSRQAFHTSQAAFLLEEGAETVRIFRDNGWSNISGLTVSTNYYPAFSGNTWVLSTTSNPIAYWNFNETSGTTATDTSDFLPSHPATLINDPIWSTGIDGNSLLFNGSNTYASTSTSPIPTLSKFSISAWVNMSVNQSGWGSIVIKRDTYGLEVLNGFIYANIGNGTSSWINTVSAPLSAGVWHHVVQTYDGATNRLYVDGGAPVSGTGTLIDTANNLLIGSWNTTSEFFNGKIDEVRIYDRALTATEVTALHDSIVIAPDTISNAIGIFKRKVTIANVNRDNTTKDIVNSGGTPDSGTKLITVTVSWPEGGVIVTKTLQFYISDIFS
;
A
#
# COMPACT_ATOMS: atom_id res chain seq x y z
N MET A 1 -93.54 -4.10 -9.32
CA MET A 1 -92.56 -3.01 -9.53
C MET A 1 -91.19 -3.52 -9.10
N MET A 2 -90.41 -4.06 -10.04
CA MET A 2 -89.19 -4.82 -9.75
C MET A 2 -87.96 -3.90 -9.89
N LYS A 3 -87.37 -3.53 -8.75
CA LYS A 3 -86.19 -2.64 -8.69
C LYS A 3 -84.95 -3.46 -9.06
N LYS A 4 -84.50 -3.37 -10.33
CA LYS A 4 -83.22 -3.96 -10.76
C LYS A 4 -82.06 -3.17 -10.15
N THR A 5 -81.45 -3.73 -9.10
CA THR A 5 -80.12 -3.31 -8.62
C THR A 5 -79.05 -3.82 -9.58
N PHE A 6 -78.49 -2.93 -10.42
CA PHE A 6 -77.28 -3.24 -11.18
C PHE A 6 -76.08 -3.25 -10.23
N LYS A 7 -75.55 -4.44 -10.00
CA LYS A 7 -74.32 -4.69 -9.25
C LYS A 7 -73.16 -4.59 -10.25
N ASN A 8 -72.54 -3.43 -10.39
CA ASN A 8 -71.34 -3.29 -11.23
C ASN A 8 -70.19 -4.04 -10.55
N LYS A 9 -69.90 -5.25 -11.04
CA LYS A 9 -68.71 -6.03 -10.72
C LYS A 9 -67.81 -6.06 -11.96
N GLY A 10 -66.67 -5.39 -11.89
CA GLY A 10 -65.58 -5.49 -12.85
C GLY A 10 -64.78 -4.19 -12.89
N PHE A 11 -63.57 -4.19 -12.33
CA PHE A 11 -62.60 -3.11 -12.55
C PHE A 11 -62.28 -3.03 -14.05
N MET A 12 -62.31 -1.84 -14.66
CA MET A 12 -61.97 -1.68 -16.07
C MET A 12 -60.46 -1.91 -16.27
N MET A 13 -60.07 -2.58 -17.35
CA MET A 13 -58.65 -2.92 -17.64
C MET A 13 -57.70 -1.72 -17.59
N ILE A 14 -58.20 -0.52 -17.91
CA ILE A 14 -57.45 0.74 -17.84
C ILE A 14 -57.12 1.16 -16.40
N GLU A 15 -58.01 0.90 -15.44
CA GLU A 15 -57.79 1.23 -14.03
C GLU A 15 -56.70 0.35 -13.43
N VAL A 16 -56.69 -0.94 -13.79
CA VAL A 16 -55.63 -1.88 -13.39
C VAL A 16 -54.29 -1.43 -13.97
N LEU A 17 -54.24 -1.03 -15.25
CA LEU A 17 -53.01 -0.59 -15.91
C LEU A 17 -52.47 0.73 -15.33
N VAL A 18 -53.34 1.69 -15.01
CA VAL A 18 -52.95 2.93 -14.35
C VAL A 18 -52.43 2.64 -12.94
N ALA A 19 -53.14 1.80 -12.17
CA ALA A 19 -52.72 1.43 -10.82
C ALA A 19 -51.36 0.72 -10.82
N THR A 20 -51.13 -0.25 -11.71
CA THR A 20 -49.84 -0.95 -11.81
C THR A 20 -48.73 -0.01 -12.26
N SER A 21 -48.99 0.92 -13.17
CA SER A 21 -48.02 1.92 -13.61
C SER A 21 -47.61 2.85 -12.46
N ILE A 22 -48.59 3.35 -11.69
CA ILE A 22 -48.34 4.21 -10.52
C ILE A 22 -47.53 3.44 -9.47
N ILE A 23 -47.90 2.19 -9.17
CA ILE A 23 -47.17 1.34 -8.21
C ILE A 23 -45.72 1.12 -8.68
N THR A 24 -45.53 0.81 -9.97
CA THR A 24 -44.18 0.54 -10.51
C THR A 24 -43.29 1.77 -10.43
N VAL A 25 -43.80 2.94 -10.87
CA VAL A 25 -43.05 4.20 -10.77
C VAL A 25 -42.74 4.54 -9.31
N SER A 26 -43.69 4.33 -8.40
CA SER A 26 -43.50 4.57 -6.97
C SER A 26 -42.40 3.69 -6.38
N ILE A 27 -42.36 2.41 -6.75
CA ILE A 27 -41.31 1.46 -6.32
C ILE A 27 -39.95 1.87 -6.87
N LEU A 28 -39.87 2.22 -8.17
CA LEU A 28 -38.61 2.65 -8.79
C LEU A 28 -38.06 3.93 -8.15
N VAL A 29 -38.92 4.91 -7.85
CA VAL A 29 -38.53 6.13 -7.13
C VAL A 29 -38.05 5.79 -5.72
N ALA A 30 -38.76 4.92 -5.00
CA ALA A 30 -38.35 4.49 -3.66
C ALA A 30 -36.98 3.78 -3.67
N MET A 31 -36.73 2.92 -4.64
CA MET A 31 -35.43 2.25 -4.83
C MET A 31 -34.32 3.26 -5.12
N ALA A 32 -34.53 4.19 -6.06
CA ALA A 32 -33.54 5.22 -6.39
C ALA A 32 -33.22 6.14 -5.20
N VAL A 33 -34.23 6.50 -4.40
CA VAL A 33 -34.04 7.27 -3.15
C VAL A 33 -33.27 6.46 -2.12
N ALA A 34 -33.55 5.17 -1.98
CA ALA A 34 -32.84 4.28 -1.07
C ALA A 34 -31.37 4.10 -1.47
N GLU A 35 -31.09 3.89 -2.76
CA GLU A 35 -29.71 3.81 -3.27
C GLU A 35 -28.95 5.12 -3.01
N LYS A 36 -29.60 6.26 -3.30
CA LYS A 36 -28.98 7.56 -3.06
C LYS A 36 -28.76 7.85 -1.58
N SER A 37 -29.67 7.44 -0.70
CA SER A 37 -29.54 7.63 0.75
C SER A 37 -28.41 6.79 1.33
N VAL A 38 -28.26 5.53 0.89
CA VAL A 38 -27.13 4.66 1.27
C VAL A 38 -25.81 5.26 0.79
N TYR A 39 -25.77 5.75 -0.45
CA TYR A 39 -24.58 6.41 -1.00
C TYR A 39 -24.17 7.65 -0.18
N VAL A 40 -25.11 8.55 0.11
CA VAL A 40 -24.84 9.76 0.91
C VAL A 40 -24.43 9.40 2.35
N SER A 41 -25.08 8.40 2.95
CA SER A 41 -24.72 7.89 4.28
C SER A 41 -23.27 7.36 4.32
N ARG A 42 -22.87 6.60 3.30
CA ARG A 42 -21.48 6.12 3.16
C ARG A 42 -20.48 7.27 3.01
N GLN A 43 -20.80 8.28 2.21
CA GLN A 43 -19.95 9.47 2.07
C GLN A 43 -19.78 10.24 3.38
N ALA A 44 -20.87 10.40 4.14
CA ALA A 44 -20.82 11.04 5.46
C ALA A 44 -19.94 10.23 6.42
N PHE A 45 -20.09 8.90 6.41
CA PHE A 45 -19.25 8.01 7.20
C PHE A 45 -17.76 8.11 6.84
N HIS A 46 -17.41 8.07 5.55
CA HIS A 46 -16.03 8.24 5.11
C HIS A 46 -15.46 9.61 5.48
N THR A 47 -16.26 10.67 5.41
CA THR A 47 -15.85 12.02 5.81
C THR A 47 -15.56 12.10 7.30
N SER A 48 -16.38 11.47 8.15
CA SER A 48 -16.14 11.39 9.59
C SER A 48 -14.87 10.59 9.92
N GLN A 49 -14.64 9.46 9.25
CA GLN A 49 -13.40 8.70 9.39
C GLN A 49 -12.18 9.52 8.98
N ALA A 50 -12.25 10.24 7.85
CA ALA A 50 -11.16 11.11 7.42
C ALA A 50 -10.86 12.22 8.42
N ALA A 51 -11.87 12.78 9.10
CA ALA A 51 -11.68 13.78 10.14
C ALA A 51 -10.92 13.22 11.35
N PHE A 52 -11.30 12.03 11.82
CA PHE A 52 -10.58 11.32 12.89
C PHE A 52 -9.11 11.06 12.51
N LEU A 53 -8.86 10.61 11.27
CA LEU A 53 -7.51 10.36 10.77
C LEU A 53 -6.65 11.62 10.67
N LEU A 54 -7.25 12.77 10.37
CA LEU A 54 -6.57 14.06 10.38
C LEU A 54 -6.18 14.47 11.80
N GLU A 55 -7.09 14.31 12.76
CA GLU A 55 -6.83 14.59 14.17
C GLU A 55 -5.74 13.68 14.73
N GLU A 56 -5.82 12.37 14.48
CA GLU A 56 -4.81 11.40 14.89
C GLU A 56 -3.43 11.73 14.27
N GLY A 57 -3.39 12.15 13.00
CA GLY A 57 -2.16 12.61 12.37
C GLY A 57 -1.59 13.87 13.03
N ALA A 58 -2.46 14.79 13.46
CA ALA A 58 -2.03 15.98 14.20
C ALA A 58 -1.48 15.63 15.59
N GLU A 59 -2.15 14.72 16.31
CA GLU A 59 -1.67 14.22 17.61
C GLU A 59 -0.36 13.46 17.47
N THR A 60 -0.20 12.66 16.42
CA THR A 60 1.06 11.97 16.15
C THR A 60 2.20 12.98 16.07
N VAL A 61 2.06 14.04 15.28
CA VAL A 61 3.10 15.07 15.15
C VAL A 61 3.34 15.81 16.47
N ARG A 62 2.29 16.03 17.29
CA ARG A 62 2.45 16.57 18.65
C ARG A 62 3.26 15.65 19.55
N ILE A 63 3.01 14.35 19.54
CA ILE A 63 3.77 13.34 20.30
C ILE A 63 5.26 13.39 19.90
N PHE A 64 5.56 13.54 18.61
CA PHE A 64 6.95 13.65 18.14
C PHE A 64 7.67 14.87 18.72
N ARG A 65 7.01 16.04 18.66
CA ARG A 65 7.51 17.25 19.32
C ARG A 65 7.73 16.97 20.79
N ASP A 66 6.75 16.41 21.49
CA ASP A 66 6.81 16.22 22.95
C ASP A 66 7.91 15.25 23.37
N ASN A 67 8.34 14.35 22.48
CA ASN A 67 9.50 13.47 22.66
C ASN A 67 10.85 14.15 22.32
N GLY A 68 10.84 15.38 21.80
CA GLY A 68 12.02 16.17 21.50
C GLY A 68 11.89 16.96 20.20
N TRP A 69 12.29 18.24 20.22
CA TRP A 69 12.18 19.10 19.03
C TRP A 69 12.98 18.60 17.83
N SER A 70 14.10 17.90 18.05
CA SER A 70 14.91 17.28 16.99
C SER A 70 14.12 16.30 16.10
N ASN A 71 13.08 15.67 16.64
CA ASN A 71 12.20 14.77 15.90
C ASN A 71 11.32 15.50 14.88
N ILE A 72 11.16 16.81 15.03
CA ILE A 72 10.43 17.68 14.10
C ILE A 72 11.40 18.53 13.27
N SER A 73 12.37 19.19 13.92
CA SER A 73 13.31 20.09 13.25
C SER A 73 14.28 19.37 12.32
N GLY A 74 14.53 18.08 12.56
CA GLY A 74 15.37 17.23 11.70
C GLY A 74 14.66 16.70 10.46
N LEU A 75 13.34 16.89 10.34
CA LEU A 75 12.57 16.41 9.20
C LEU A 75 12.79 17.32 7.98
N THR A 76 12.94 16.70 6.82
CA THR A 76 13.12 17.36 5.53
C THR A 76 11.82 18.05 5.12
N VAL A 77 11.90 19.35 4.85
CA VAL A 77 10.74 20.13 4.41
C VAL A 77 10.21 19.63 3.06
N SER A 78 8.89 19.75 2.86
CA SER A 78 8.19 19.29 1.65
C SER A 78 8.23 17.79 1.37
N THR A 79 8.88 16.99 2.22
CA THR A 79 8.82 15.52 2.16
C THR A 79 7.47 15.03 2.70
N ASN A 80 6.90 14.02 2.04
CA ASN A 80 5.72 13.32 2.56
C ASN A 80 6.19 12.32 3.62
N TYR A 81 5.72 12.52 4.84
CA TYR A 81 5.85 11.56 5.93
C TYR A 81 4.53 10.83 6.13
N TYR A 82 4.62 9.59 6.57
CA TYR A 82 3.50 8.70 6.77
C TYR A 82 3.54 8.27 8.26
N PRO A 83 2.53 8.68 9.07
CA PRO A 83 2.48 8.34 10.50
C PRO A 83 1.99 6.91 10.74
N ALA A 84 2.89 6.07 11.25
CA ALA A 84 2.74 4.64 11.44
C ALA A 84 3.03 4.24 12.89
N PHE A 85 2.55 3.08 13.31
CA PHE A 85 2.77 2.58 14.67
C PHE A 85 3.84 1.48 14.68
N SER A 86 4.98 1.71 15.32
CA SER A 86 6.04 0.72 15.45
C SER A 86 6.08 0.22 16.89
N GLY A 87 5.66 -1.02 17.12
CA GLY A 87 5.56 -1.63 18.45
C GLY A 87 4.55 -0.92 19.37
N ASN A 88 5.03 0.09 20.12
CA ASN A 88 4.22 0.93 21.02
C ASN A 88 4.39 2.44 20.79
N THR A 89 5.06 2.84 19.70
CA THR A 89 5.41 4.23 19.43
C THR A 89 5.04 4.64 18.01
N TRP A 90 4.71 5.92 17.83
CA TRP A 90 4.52 6.44 16.49
C TRP A 90 5.87 6.67 15.78
N VAL A 91 5.95 6.31 14.50
CA VAL A 91 7.07 6.56 13.57
C VAL A 91 6.57 7.40 12.39
N LEU A 92 7.39 8.35 11.90
CA LEU A 92 7.12 9.10 10.67
C LEU A 92 8.00 8.54 9.57
N SER A 93 7.44 7.65 8.75
CA SER A 93 8.15 7.05 7.63
C SER A 93 8.12 7.96 6.41
N THR A 94 9.20 8.02 5.62
CA THR A 94 9.17 8.65 4.30
C THR A 94 8.61 7.72 3.22
N THR A 95 8.37 6.44 3.54
CA THR A 95 7.75 5.47 2.64
C THR A 95 6.26 5.36 2.93
N SER A 96 5.43 5.55 1.90
CA SER A 96 3.99 5.25 2.01
C SER A 96 3.77 3.79 2.36
N ASN A 97 2.60 3.44 2.90
CA ASN A 97 2.27 2.05 3.12
C ASN A 97 2.33 1.19 1.85
N PRO A 98 2.77 -0.07 1.98
CA PRO A 98 2.54 -1.07 0.96
C PRO A 98 1.04 -1.39 0.85
N ILE A 99 0.63 -1.84 -0.33
CA ILE A 99 -0.72 -2.35 -0.59
C ILE A 99 -0.87 -3.85 -0.25
N ALA A 100 0.26 -4.52 -0.02
CA ALA A 100 0.34 -5.86 0.56
C ALA A 100 1.68 -6.00 1.28
N TYR A 101 1.69 -6.58 2.47
CA TYR A 101 2.88 -6.75 3.30
C TYR A 101 2.85 -8.07 4.06
N TRP A 102 3.79 -8.95 3.75
CA TRP A 102 4.03 -10.18 4.50
C TRP A 102 5.35 -10.04 5.26
N ASN A 103 5.25 -9.77 6.56
CA ASN A 103 6.39 -9.72 7.49
C ASN A 103 6.85 -11.11 7.94
N PHE A 104 6.07 -12.15 7.65
CA PHE A 104 6.33 -13.54 8.02
C PHE A 104 6.63 -13.79 9.49
N ASN A 105 6.07 -12.97 10.39
CA ASN A 105 6.26 -13.09 11.84
C ASN A 105 5.42 -14.18 12.51
N GLU A 106 4.56 -14.88 11.76
CA GLU A 106 3.84 -16.04 12.29
C GLU A 106 4.79 -17.15 12.74
N THR A 107 4.36 -17.92 13.74
CA THR A 107 5.15 -19.03 14.31
C THR A 107 4.66 -20.40 13.86
N SER A 108 3.51 -20.47 13.17
CA SER A 108 2.88 -21.71 12.71
C SER A 108 1.74 -21.43 11.72
N GLY A 109 1.26 -22.47 11.05
CA GLY A 109 0.11 -22.40 10.14
C GLY A 109 0.51 -22.39 8.67
N THR A 110 -0.51 -22.38 7.81
CA THR A 110 -0.38 -22.50 6.34
C THR A 110 -0.74 -21.21 5.62
N THR A 111 -0.69 -20.08 6.31
CA THR A 111 -1.03 -18.76 5.75
C THR A 111 -0.08 -17.72 6.30
N ALA A 112 0.53 -16.96 5.39
CA ALA A 112 1.16 -15.70 5.73
C ALA A 112 0.13 -14.59 5.60
N THR A 113 -0.06 -13.84 6.68
CA THR A 113 -1.04 -12.77 6.77
C THR A 113 -0.53 -11.57 5.98
N ASP A 114 -1.42 -10.95 5.21
CA ASP A 114 -1.17 -9.60 4.73
C ASP A 114 -1.39 -8.64 5.91
N THR A 115 -0.29 -8.19 6.48
CA THR A 115 -0.19 -7.23 7.58
C THR A 115 -0.24 -5.78 7.11
N SER A 116 -0.46 -5.54 5.80
CA SER A 116 -0.81 -4.21 5.35
C SER A 116 -2.25 -3.88 5.75
N ASP A 117 -2.48 -2.64 6.15
CA ASP A 117 -3.84 -2.16 6.44
C ASP A 117 -4.60 -1.72 5.16
N PHE A 118 -4.12 -2.17 3.99
CA PHE A 118 -4.80 -1.92 2.74
C PHE A 118 -5.91 -2.96 2.54
N LEU A 119 -7.10 -2.50 2.13
CA LEU A 119 -8.24 -3.38 1.85
C LEU A 119 -8.59 -3.42 0.35
N PRO A 120 -8.95 -4.60 -0.20
CA PRO A 120 -9.00 -5.90 0.48
C PRO A 120 -7.59 -6.43 0.83
N SER A 121 -7.50 -7.25 1.87
CA SER A 121 -6.23 -7.89 2.24
C SER A 121 -5.87 -9.02 1.29
N HIS A 122 -4.58 -9.32 1.17
CA HIS A 122 -4.01 -10.31 0.26
C HIS A 122 -3.24 -11.40 1.00
N PRO A 123 -3.86 -12.22 1.87
CA PRO A 123 -3.12 -13.30 2.53
C PRO A 123 -2.53 -14.26 1.48
N ALA A 124 -1.32 -14.78 1.78
CA ALA A 124 -0.67 -15.77 0.95
C ALA A 124 -0.80 -17.15 1.60
N THR A 125 -1.44 -18.08 0.88
CA THR A 125 -1.49 -19.49 1.30
C THR A 125 -0.10 -20.09 1.11
N LEU A 126 0.36 -20.88 2.07
CA LEU A 126 1.61 -21.63 2.00
C LEU A 126 1.33 -23.03 1.41
N ILE A 127 2.13 -23.44 0.42
CA ILE A 127 1.95 -24.71 -0.30
C ILE A 127 3.21 -25.56 -0.15
N ASN A 128 3.00 -26.83 0.20
CA ASN A 128 4.05 -27.82 0.51
C ASN A 128 4.93 -27.42 1.71
N ASP A 129 4.37 -26.63 2.63
CA ASP A 129 4.94 -26.31 3.95
C ASP A 129 6.35 -25.66 3.94
N PRO A 130 6.53 -24.46 3.34
CA PRO A 130 7.65 -23.58 3.71
C PRO A 130 7.74 -23.43 5.23
N ILE A 131 8.96 -23.37 5.76
CA ILE A 131 9.22 -23.49 7.20
C ILE A 131 9.43 -22.10 7.81
N TRP A 132 8.71 -21.77 8.87
CA TRP A 132 8.98 -20.59 9.70
C TRP A 132 10.37 -20.67 10.33
N SER A 133 11.21 -19.66 10.12
CA SER A 133 12.60 -19.62 10.58
C SER A 133 12.98 -18.22 11.06
N THR A 134 14.07 -18.07 11.81
CA THR A 134 14.56 -16.74 12.22
C THR A 134 14.86 -15.87 10.99
N GLY A 135 14.26 -14.69 10.97
CA GLY A 135 14.31 -13.69 9.90
C GLY A 135 15.43 -12.66 10.06
N ILE A 136 15.38 -11.62 9.24
CA ILE A 136 16.19 -10.41 9.44
C ILE A 136 15.56 -9.54 10.54
N ASP A 137 14.24 -9.56 10.63
CA ASP A 137 13.45 -8.99 11.71
C ASP A 137 12.39 -10.04 12.11
N GLY A 138 12.34 -10.43 13.38
CA GLY A 138 11.46 -11.52 13.83
C GLY A 138 11.67 -12.86 13.10
N ASN A 139 10.66 -13.32 12.38
CA ASN A 139 10.66 -14.60 11.64
C ASN A 139 10.65 -14.37 10.12
N SER A 140 10.87 -15.43 9.36
CA SER A 140 10.91 -15.48 7.91
C SER A 140 10.37 -16.82 7.42
N LEU A 141 10.16 -16.96 6.11
CA LEU A 141 9.85 -18.25 5.50
C LEU A 141 11.08 -18.84 4.80
N LEU A 142 11.40 -20.08 5.14
CA LEU A 142 12.42 -20.91 4.49
C LEU A 142 11.79 -21.77 3.39
N PHE A 143 12.27 -21.58 2.17
CA PHE A 143 11.89 -22.32 0.97
C PHE A 143 12.98 -23.34 0.59
N ASN A 144 12.57 -24.50 0.10
CA ASN A 144 13.43 -25.68 -0.09
C ASN A 144 14.06 -25.82 -1.50
N GLY A 145 13.78 -24.89 -2.42
CA GLY A 145 14.30 -24.95 -3.80
C GLY A 145 13.71 -26.04 -4.69
N SER A 146 12.67 -26.74 -4.24
CA SER A 146 12.13 -27.93 -4.94
C SER A 146 10.63 -27.86 -5.20
N ASN A 147 9.83 -27.47 -4.22
CA ASN A 147 8.36 -27.45 -4.37
C ASN A 147 7.60 -26.55 -3.37
N THR A 148 8.27 -25.91 -2.41
CA THR A 148 7.64 -24.99 -1.45
C THR A 148 7.44 -23.62 -2.08
N TYR A 149 6.27 -23.02 -1.89
CA TYR A 149 5.99 -21.64 -2.31
C TYR A 149 4.81 -21.07 -1.51
N ALA A 150 4.58 -19.77 -1.63
CA ALA A 150 3.37 -19.12 -1.17
C ALA A 150 2.63 -18.47 -2.35
N SER A 151 1.30 -18.37 -2.26
CA SER A 151 0.45 -17.88 -3.34
C SER A 151 -0.66 -17.00 -2.79
N THR A 152 -0.85 -15.84 -3.39
CA THR A 152 -2.06 -15.06 -3.19
C THR A 152 -3.21 -15.64 -4.04
N SER A 153 -4.45 -15.36 -3.65
CA SER A 153 -5.63 -15.69 -4.46
C SER A 153 -5.79 -14.76 -5.67
N THR A 154 -5.41 -13.49 -5.51
CA THR A 154 -5.41 -12.45 -6.54
C THR A 154 -4.14 -11.61 -6.44
N SER A 155 -3.73 -10.97 -7.54
CA SER A 155 -2.62 -10.01 -7.49
C SER A 155 -3.00 -8.78 -6.64
N PRO A 156 -2.12 -8.31 -5.74
CA PRO A 156 -2.34 -7.07 -5.00
C PRO A 156 -2.45 -5.82 -5.87
N ILE A 157 -1.89 -5.87 -7.09
CA ILE A 157 -1.96 -4.79 -8.07
C ILE A 157 -2.94 -5.21 -9.19
N PRO A 158 -4.21 -4.78 -9.12
CA PRO A 158 -5.23 -5.18 -10.09
C PRO A 158 -5.10 -4.46 -11.44
N THR A 159 -4.48 -3.28 -11.49
CA THR A 159 -4.19 -2.53 -12.71
C THR A 159 -2.76 -2.00 -12.69
N LEU A 160 -1.87 -2.63 -13.46
CA LEU A 160 -0.47 -2.21 -13.50
C LEU A 160 -0.22 -1.02 -14.42
N SER A 161 0.20 0.09 -13.82
CA SER A 161 0.87 1.20 -14.51
C SER A 161 2.24 1.53 -13.94
N LYS A 162 2.44 1.28 -12.65
CA LYS A 162 3.67 1.48 -11.89
C LYS A 162 3.61 0.62 -10.63
N PHE A 163 4.75 0.17 -10.13
CA PHE A 163 4.82 -0.65 -8.93
C PHE A 163 6.19 -0.62 -8.27
N SER A 164 6.26 -1.12 -7.04
CA SER A 164 7.52 -1.56 -6.43
C SER A 164 7.34 -2.86 -5.65
N ILE A 165 8.39 -3.65 -5.60
CA ILE A 165 8.49 -4.89 -4.80
C ILE A 165 9.73 -4.72 -3.95
N SER A 166 9.61 -4.96 -2.65
CA SER A 166 10.73 -5.03 -1.72
C SER A 166 10.69 -6.36 -1.01
N ALA A 167 11.85 -7.00 -0.83
CA ALA A 167 11.98 -8.19 0.00
C ALA A 167 13.37 -8.23 0.63
N TRP A 168 13.46 -8.85 1.80
CA TRP A 168 14.73 -9.33 2.33
C TRP A 168 14.91 -10.79 1.94
N VAL A 169 16.08 -11.13 1.45
CA VAL A 169 16.38 -12.48 0.96
C VAL A 169 17.72 -12.97 1.47
N ASN A 170 17.77 -14.25 1.83
CA ASN A 170 19.00 -14.96 2.14
C ASN A 170 19.00 -16.28 1.38
N MET A 171 19.77 -16.34 0.29
CA MET A 171 19.88 -17.55 -0.51
C MET A 171 20.72 -18.59 0.22
N SER A 172 20.25 -19.84 0.30
CA SER A 172 21.05 -20.93 0.90
C SER A 172 22.29 -21.25 0.08
N VAL A 173 22.19 -21.09 -1.25
CA VAL A 173 23.24 -21.39 -2.23
C VAL A 173 23.14 -20.44 -3.42
N ASN A 174 24.23 -20.29 -4.17
CA ASN A 174 24.18 -19.69 -5.50
C ASN A 174 23.51 -20.68 -6.46
N GLN A 175 22.18 -20.61 -6.57
CA GLN A 175 21.39 -21.56 -7.34
C GLN A 175 21.76 -21.54 -8.83
N SER A 176 22.02 -22.71 -9.41
CA SER A 176 22.44 -22.84 -10.82
C SER A 176 21.28 -22.74 -11.82
N GLY A 177 20.04 -22.94 -11.35
CA GLY A 177 18.81 -22.66 -12.09
C GLY A 177 18.08 -21.45 -11.50
N TRP A 178 17.06 -20.98 -12.20
CA TRP A 178 16.24 -19.86 -11.73
C TRP A 178 15.55 -20.19 -10.41
N GLY A 179 15.54 -19.22 -9.49
CA GLY A 179 14.79 -19.27 -8.24
C GLY A 179 13.99 -17.97 -8.07
N SER A 180 12.67 -18.07 -8.07
CA SER A 180 11.80 -16.89 -8.04
C SER A 180 11.53 -16.43 -6.61
N ILE A 181 11.82 -15.16 -6.29
CA ILE A 181 11.57 -14.58 -4.96
C ILE A 181 10.11 -14.13 -4.86
N VAL A 182 9.71 -13.20 -5.72
CA VAL A 182 8.33 -12.69 -5.85
C VAL A 182 8.05 -12.49 -7.34
N ILE A 183 7.00 -13.14 -7.86
CA ILE A 183 6.67 -13.14 -9.29
C ILE A 183 5.17 -12.94 -9.48
N LYS A 184 4.79 -12.03 -10.39
CA LYS A 184 3.52 -12.09 -11.11
C LYS A 184 3.83 -12.61 -12.51
N ARG A 185 3.49 -13.88 -12.75
CA ARG A 185 3.92 -14.62 -13.94
C ARG A 185 3.69 -13.83 -15.22
N ASP A 186 4.66 -13.88 -16.12
CA ASP A 186 4.68 -13.21 -17.42
C ASP A 186 4.63 -11.67 -17.38
N THR A 187 4.60 -11.06 -16.18
CA THR A 187 4.37 -9.62 -15.99
C THR A 187 5.55 -8.93 -15.34
N TYR A 188 5.97 -9.37 -14.15
CA TYR A 188 7.12 -8.83 -13.43
C TYR A 188 7.60 -9.78 -12.35
N GLY A 189 8.81 -9.54 -11.85
CA GLY A 189 9.22 -10.03 -10.55
C GLY A 189 10.72 -10.07 -10.34
N LEU A 190 11.09 -10.56 -9.16
CA LEU A 190 12.46 -10.71 -8.67
C LEU A 190 12.85 -12.19 -8.68
N GLU A 191 14.00 -12.49 -9.28
CA GLU A 191 14.50 -13.88 -9.42
C GLU A 191 16.01 -13.93 -9.25
N VAL A 192 16.53 -15.08 -8.84
CA VAL A 192 17.97 -15.30 -8.68
C VAL A 192 18.48 -16.38 -9.61
N LEU A 193 19.72 -16.21 -10.08
CA LEU A 193 20.44 -17.19 -10.88
C LEU A 193 21.95 -16.95 -10.76
N ASN A 194 22.73 -17.99 -10.45
CA ASN A 194 24.19 -17.99 -10.46
C ASN A 194 24.83 -16.84 -9.64
N GLY A 195 24.27 -16.50 -8.47
CA GLY A 195 24.80 -15.42 -7.62
C GLY A 195 24.45 -14.01 -8.10
N PHE A 196 23.39 -13.87 -8.90
CA PHE A 196 22.83 -12.59 -9.32
C PHE A 196 21.35 -12.53 -8.97
N ILE A 197 20.89 -11.33 -8.65
CA ILE A 197 19.48 -10.96 -8.59
C ILE A 197 19.08 -10.32 -9.92
N TYR A 198 17.86 -10.61 -10.36
CA TYR A 198 17.26 -10.11 -11.59
C TYR A 198 15.92 -9.48 -11.27
N ALA A 199 15.67 -8.29 -11.83
CA ALA A 199 14.35 -7.66 -11.83
C ALA A 199 13.81 -7.67 -13.25
N ASN A 200 12.70 -8.39 -13.45
CA ASN A 200 12.11 -8.68 -14.74
C ASN A 200 10.82 -7.89 -14.96
N ILE A 201 10.59 -7.45 -16.18
CA ILE A 201 9.27 -7.03 -16.69
C ILE A 201 8.97 -7.74 -18.00
N GLY A 202 7.74 -8.22 -18.16
CA GLY A 202 7.35 -9.19 -19.18
C GLY A 202 6.34 -8.67 -20.21
N ASN A 203 6.20 -9.45 -21.28
CA ASN A 203 5.28 -9.18 -22.39
C ASN A 203 3.92 -9.88 -22.25
N GLY A 204 3.60 -10.44 -21.09
CA GLY A 204 2.37 -11.21 -20.87
C GLY A 204 2.37 -12.60 -21.50
N THR A 205 3.48 -13.05 -22.09
CA THR A 205 3.60 -14.36 -22.78
C THR A 205 4.96 -15.04 -22.53
N SER A 206 5.27 -15.35 -21.27
CA SER A 206 6.46 -16.09 -20.81
C SER A 206 7.79 -15.63 -21.42
N SER A 207 7.89 -14.32 -21.66
CA SER A 207 9.10 -13.68 -22.17
C SER A 207 9.29 -12.32 -21.53
N TRP A 208 10.55 -12.00 -21.25
CA TRP A 208 10.97 -10.76 -20.63
C TRP A 208 11.22 -9.67 -21.67
N ILE A 209 10.56 -8.52 -21.51
CA ILE A 209 10.81 -7.30 -22.29
C ILE A 209 12.09 -6.65 -21.83
N ASN A 210 12.29 -6.60 -20.52
CA ASN A 210 13.49 -6.06 -19.92
C ASN A 210 13.83 -6.83 -18.65
N THR A 211 15.13 -7.07 -18.49
CA THR A 211 15.74 -7.69 -17.32
C THR A 211 16.93 -6.82 -16.93
N VAL A 212 16.98 -6.40 -15.66
CA VAL A 212 18.16 -5.77 -15.07
C VAL A 212 18.69 -6.68 -13.97
N SER A 213 20.01 -6.67 -13.75
CA SER A 213 20.62 -7.56 -12.77
C SER A 213 21.74 -6.89 -11.98
N ALA A 214 22.01 -7.46 -10.80
CA ALA A 214 23.09 -7.08 -9.92
C ALA A 214 23.65 -8.32 -9.20
N PRO A 215 24.92 -8.33 -8.78
CA PRO A 215 25.46 -9.40 -7.95
C PRO A 215 24.68 -9.55 -6.64
N LEU A 216 24.50 -10.79 -6.18
CA LEU A 216 23.87 -11.13 -4.91
C LEU A 216 24.58 -12.35 -4.31
N SER A 217 25.16 -12.21 -3.13
CA SER A 217 25.84 -13.33 -2.47
C SER A 217 24.89 -14.23 -1.69
N ALA A 218 25.16 -15.53 -1.67
CA ALA A 218 24.44 -16.48 -0.82
C ALA A 218 24.95 -16.46 0.64
N GLY A 219 24.09 -16.91 1.56
CA GLY A 219 24.40 -17.10 2.99
C GLY A 219 24.25 -15.84 3.85
N VAL A 220 23.92 -14.69 3.27
CA VAL A 220 23.70 -13.43 3.98
C VAL A 220 22.38 -12.80 3.55
N TRP A 221 21.82 -11.97 4.43
CA TRP A 221 20.62 -11.20 4.13
C TRP A 221 20.95 -10.03 3.20
N HIS A 222 20.13 -9.85 2.18
CA HIS A 222 20.17 -8.71 1.28
C HIS A 222 18.77 -8.10 1.15
N HIS A 223 18.71 -6.78 1.07
CA HIS A 223 17.49 -6.07 0.72
C HIS A 223 17.45 -5.85 -0.77
N VAL A 224 16.44 -6.41 -1.44
CA VAL A 224 16.27 -6.30 -2.89
C VAL A 224 14.99 -5.55 -3.20
N VAL A 225 15.09 -4.53 -4.05
CA VAL A 225 13.94 -3.72 -4.45
C VAL A 225 13.87 -3.56 -5.95
N GLN A 226 12.72 -3.93 -6.54
CA GLN A 226 12.36 -3.57 -7.90
C GLN A 226 11.42 -2.37 -7.88
N THR A 227 11.67 -1.35 -8.70
CA THR A 227 10.72 -0.24 -8.92
C THR A 227 10.47 -0.06 -10.41
N TYR A 228 9.23 0.18 -10.79
CA TYR A 228 8.81 0.45 -12.16
C TYR A 228 7.87 1.65 -12.21
N ASP A 229 8.24 2.67 -12.99
CA ASP A 229 7.51 3.95 -13.07
C ASP A 229 6.55 4.06 -14.28
N GLY A 230 6.37 2.96 -15.01
CA GLY A 230 5.60 2.93 -16.27
C GLY A 230 6.46 2.92 -17.53
N ALA A 231 7.76 3.19 -17.41
CA ALA A 231 8.71 3.14 -18.51
C ALA A 231 10.09 2.57 -18.13
N THR A 232 10.53 2.80 -16.90
CA THR A 232 11.86 2.43 -16.41
C THR A 232 11.74 1.40 -15.31
N ASN A 233 12.35 0.23 -15.52
CA ASN A 233 12.56 -0.82 -14.54
C ASN A 233 13.89 -0.57 -13.81
N ARG A 234 13.89 -0.58 -12.49
CA ARG A 234 15.08 -0.36 -11.66
C ARG A 234 15.20 -1.44 -10.61
N LEU A 235 16.42 -1.88 -10.36
CA LEU A 235 16.79 -2.83 -9.31
C LEU A 235 17.79 -2.18 -8.36
N TYR A 236 17.48 -2.24 -7.07
CA TYR A 236 18.32 -1.80 -5.98
C TYR A 236 18.70 -3.02 -5.12
N VAL A 237 19.92 -3.00 -4.60
CA VAL A 237 20.43 -3.99 -3.64
C VAL A 237 21.02 -3.21 -2.46
N ASP A 238 20.63 -3.58 -1.25
CA ASP A 238 21.12 -3.05 0.03
C ASP A 238 21.09 -1.51 0.11
N GLY A 239 19.98 -0.91 -0.34
CA GLY A 239 19.79 0.54 -0.35
C GLY A 239 20.70 1.32 -1.33
N GLY A 240 21.54 0.64 -2.10
CA GLY A 240 22.54 1.24 -3.00
C GLY A 240 21.96 1.89 -4.26
N ALA A 241 22.84 2.34 -5.17
CA ALA A 241 22.43 2.92 -6.44
C ALA A 241 21.77 1.87 -7.36
N PRO A 242 20.72 2.24 -8.13
CA PRO A 242 20.01 1.28 -8.96
C PRO A 242 20.76 0.93 -10.24
N VAL A 243 20.56 -0.30 -10.71
CA VAL A 243 20.72 -0.66 -12.12
C VAL A 243 19.36 -0.51 -12.81
N SER A 244 19.33 0.06 -14.02
CA SER A 244 18.07 0.38 -14.69
C SER A 244 18.03 0.00 -16.16
N GLY A 245 16.83 -0.28 -16.65
CA GLY A 245 16.51 -0.52 -18.05
C GLY A 245 15.13 0.01 -18.39
N THR A 246 14.84 0.15 -19.68
CA THR A 246 13.55 0.67 -20.15
C THR A 246 12.71 -0.42 -20.79
N GLY A 247 11.40 -0.33 -20.66
CA GLY A 247 10.45 -1.21 -21.33
C GLY A 247 9.03 -0.91 -20.89
N THR A 248 8.06 -1.38 -21.69
CA THR A 248 6.64 -1.28 -21.36
C THR A 248 6.13 -2.68 -21.06
N LEU A 249 5.87 -2.96 -19.78
CA LEU A 249 5.32 -4.27 -19.40
C LEU A 249 3.89 -4.46 -19.91
N ILE A 250 3.49 -5.73 -20.05
CA ILE A 250 2.11 -6.12 -20.35
C ILE A 250 1.56 -6.89 -19.14
N ASP A 251 0.44 -6.39 -18.61
CA ASP A 251 -0.21 -6.97 -17.44
C ASP A 251 -0.98 -8.26 -17.75
N THR A 252 -1.07 -9.15 -16.77
CA THR A 252 -1.82 -10.40 -16.84
C THR A 252 -2.74 -10.56 -15.64
N ALA A 253 -3.71 -11.49 -15.73
CA ALA A 253 -4.59 -11.84 -14.62
C ALA A 253 -3.97 -12.86 -13.65
N ASN A 254 -2.67 -13.18 -13.78
CA ASN A 254 -2.00 -14.13 -12.90
C ASN A 254 -1.96 -13.59 -11.45
N ASN A 255 -2.00 -14.51 -10.49
CA ASN A 255 -1.79 -14.19 -9.09
C ASN A 255 -0.31 -13.88 -8.80
N LEU A 256 -0.04 -13.43 -7.57
CA LEU A 256 1.32 -13.22 -7.09
C LEU A 256 1.80 -14.50 -6.39
N LEU A 257 2.99 -14.95 -6.77
CA LEU A 257 3.68 -16.07 -6.15
C LEU A 257 4.92 -15.58 -5.41
N ILE A 258 5.22 -16.23 -4.29
CA ILE A 258 6.45 -16.04 -3.51
C ILE A 258 7.15 -17.39 -3.48
N GLY A 259 8.39 -17.46 -3.95
CA GLY A 259 9.16 -18.70 -3.95
C GLY A 259 8.97 -19.62 -5.18
N SER A 260 8.20 -19.24 -6.21
CA SER A 260 8.05 -20.01 -7.46
C SER A 260 7.59 -19.15 -8.64
N TRP A 261 8.00 -19.55 -9.86
CA TRP A 261 7.56 -18.93 -11.12
C TRP A 261 6.10 -19.23 -11.48
N ASN A 262 5.72 -20.50 -11.37
CA ASN A 262 4.47 -21.02 -11.93
C ASN A 262 3.90 -22.23 -11.18
N THR A 263 4.27 -22.38 -9.91
CA THR A 263 3.89 -23.50 -9.02
C THR A 263 4.51 -24.87 -9.35
N THR A 264 5.26 -25.00 -10.43
CA THR A 264 5.86 -26.28 -10.86
C THR A 264 7.36 -26.20 -11.17
N SER A 265 7.93 -24.99 -11.17
CA SER A 265 9.33 -24.75 -11.51
C SER A 265 9.87 -23.49 -10.83
N GLU A 266 11.20 -23.34 -10.94
CA GLU A 266 11.96 -22.15 -10.51
C GLU A 266 11.76 -21.81 -9.03
N PHE A 267 11.76 -22.87 -8.20
CA PHE A 267 11.57 -22.72 -6.78
C PHE A 267 12.78 -22.06 -6.12
N PHE A 268 12.52 -21.14 -5.20
CA PHE A 268 13.57 -20.47 -4.43
C PHE A 268 14.13 -21.37 -3.33
N ASN A 269 15.45 -21.36 -3.17
CA ASN A 269 16.15 -22.04 -2.07
C ASN A 269 16.78 -21.03 -1.12
N GLY A 270 16.13 -20.79 0.01
CA GLY A 270 16.59 -19.79 0.98
C GLY A 270 15.45 -19.22 1.81
N LYS A 271 15.78 -18.18 2.57
CA LYS A 271 14.83 -17.43 3.38
C LYS A 271 14.36 -16.18 2.66
N ILE A 272 13.07 -15.89 2.78
CA ILE A 272 12.48 -14.62 2.35
C ILE A 272 11.79 -14.00 3.56
N ASP A 273 11.98 -12.70 3.71
CA ASP A 273 11.42 -11.91 4.78
C ASP A 273 10.89 -10.57 4.25
N GLU A 274 9.99 -9.93 5.01
CA GLU A 274 9.68 -8.52 4.88
C GLU A 274 9.18 -8.09 3.47
N VAL A 275 8.36 -8.94 2.83
CA VAL A 275 7.89 -8.77 1.45
C VAL A 275 6.81 -7.70 1.37
N ARG A 276 7.09 -6.63 0.61
CA ARG A 276 6.21 -5.47 0.45
C ARG A 276 5.92 -5.18 -1.01
N ILE A 277 4.66 -4.89 -1.32
CA ILE A 277 4.20 -4.49 -2.66
C ILE A 277 3.65 -3.06 -2.59
N TYR A 278 3.96 -2.24 -3.59
CA TYR A 278 3.50 -0.85 -3.70
C TYR A 278 2.84 -0.60 -5.06
N ASP A 279 1.78 0.21 -5.09
CA ASP A 279 1.07 0.67 -6.31
C ASP A 279 1.78 1.86 -7.01
N ARG A 280 3.06 2.05 -6.74
CA ARG A 280 3.89 3.15 -7.26
C ARG A 280 5.36 2.76 -7.31
N ALA A 281 6.13 3.49 -8.11
CA ALA A 281 7.60 3.45 -8.01
C ALA A 281 8.07 4.16 -6.73
N LEU A 282 8.87 3.48 -5.91
CA LEU A 282 9.62 4.10 -4.82
C LEU A 282 10.79 4.91 -5.39
N THR A 283 11.13 6.00 -4.72
CA THR A 283 12.32 6.80 -5.01
C THR A 283 13.57 6.17 -4.38
N ALA A 284 14.76 6.53 -4.85
CA ALA A 284 16.02 6.03 -4.27
C ALA A 284 16.13 6.31 -2.75
N THR A 285 15.71 7.49 -2.31
CA THR A 285 15.68 7.86 -0.89
C THR A 285 14.71 7.00 -0.09
N GLU A 286 13.54 6.69 -0.65
CA GLU A 286 12.58 5.77 -0.03
C GLU A 286 13.12 4.34 0.07
N VAL A 287 13.85 3.88 -0.96
CA VAL A 287 14.51 2.56 -0.92
C VAL A 287 15.60 2.52 0.15
N THR A 288 16.43 3.55 0.24
CA THR A 288 17.46 3.66 1.29
C THR A 288 16.82 3.66 2.68
N ALA A 289 15.79 4.48 2.90
CA ALA A 289 15.07 4.53 4.16
C ALA A 289 14.42 3.18 4.52
N LEU A 290 13.90 2.45 3.53
CA LEU A 290 13.31 1.13 3.74
C LEU A 290 14.36 0.09 4.14
N HIS A 291 15.54 0.11 3.52
CA HIS A 291 16.68 -0.72 3.92
C HIS A 291 17.10 -0.45 5.36
N ASP A 292 17.29 0.83 5.71
CA ASP A 292 17.81 1.23 7.02
C ASP A 292 16.78 1.06 8.15
N SER A 293 15.49 1.04 7.81
CA SER A 293 14.39 0.90 8.79
C SER A 293 14.41 -0.44 9.55
N ILE A 294 15.10 -1.46 9.04
CA ILE A 294 15.17 -2.79 9.67
C ILE A 294 16.24 -2.87 10.77
N VAL A 295 17.02 -1.79 10.98
CA VAL A 295 17.89 -1.65 12.16
C VAL A 295 17.10 -1.16 13.40
N ILE A 296 15.83 -0.78 13.25
CA ILE A 296 14.93 -0.41 14.35
C ILE A 296 13.55 -1.02 14.10
N ALA A 297 13.35 -2.25 14.61
CA ALA A 297 12.13 -3.07 14.56
C ALA A 297 10.83 -2.33 14.13
N PRO A 298 10.38 -2.51 12.88
CA PRO A 298 9.07 -2.08 12.41
C PRO A 298 8.02 -3.18 12.55
N ASP A 299 7.72 -3.65 13.77
CA ASP A 299 6.46 -4.36 13.99
C ASP A 299 5.29 -3.36 13.81
N THR A 300 4.49 -3.56 12.76
CA THR A 300 3.26 -2.84 12.35
C THR A 300 3.38 -1.43 11.77
N ILE A 301 4.37 -1.12 10.92
CA ILE A 301 4.32 0.15 10.17
C ILE A 301 3.10 0.18 9.24
N SER A 302 2.03 0.85 9.71
CA SER A 302 0.85 1.13 8.93
C SER A 302 0.34 2.58 9.02
N ASN A 303 0.18 3.17 7.83
CA ASN A 303 -0.25 4.52 7.50
C ASN A 303 -1.53 4.57 6.62
N ALA A 304 -2.00 3.43 6.12
CA ALA A 304 -3.28 3.28 5.43
C ALA A 304 -4.27 2.75 6.46
N ILE A 305 -5.47 3.29 6.52
CA ILE A 305 -6.51 2.76 7.41
C ILE A 305 -7.69 2.44 6.50
N GLY A 306 -7.76 1.20 6.00
CA GLY A 306 -8.72 0.81 4.97
C GLY A 306 -8.48 1.53 3.64
N ILE A 307 -9.46 2.33 3.17
CA ILE A 307 -9.38 3.06 1.89
C ILE A 307 -8.64 4.40 1.98
N PHE A 308 -8.28 4.84 3.19
CA PHE A 308 -7.69 6.15 3.42
C PHE A 308 -6.17 6.09 3.36
N LYS A 309 -5.58 6.99 2.57
CA LYS A 309 -4.14 7.28 2.57
C LYS A 309 -3.91 8.55 3.40
N ARG A 310 -3.10 8.47 4.46
CA ARG A 310 -2.71 9.62 5.29
C ARG A 310 -1.25 10.00 5.05
N LYS A 311 -0.95 11.30 5.03
CA LYS A 311 0.41 11.83 4.99
C LYS A 311 0.54 13.13 5.78
N VAL A 312 1.75 13.46 6.18
CA VAL A 312 2.15 14.69 6.87
C VAL A 312 3.24 15.35 6.04
N THR A 313 3.12 16.66 5.79
CA THR A 313 4.21 17.46 5.24
C THR A 313 4.53 18.60 6.17
N ILE A 314 5.79 19.06 6.10
CA ILE A 314 6.35 20.05 7.01
C ILE A 314 6.92 21.20 6.17
N ALA A 315 6.68 22.42 6.61
CA ALA A 315 7.24 23.61 6.02
C ALA A 315 7.87 24.52 7.08
N ASN A 316 8.94 25.22 6.68
CA ASN A 316 9.47 26.33 7.47
C ASN A 316 8.50 27.51 7.43
N VAL A 317 8.51 28.29 8.50
CA VAL A 317 7.74 29.53 8.59
C VAL A 317 8.68 30.70 8.79
N ASN A 318 8.25 31.87 8.34
CA ASN A 318 8.96 33.13 8.58
C ASN A 318 8.11 34.01 9.49
N ARG A 319 8.76 34.82 10.31
CA ARG A 319 8.11 35.85 11.13
C ARG A 319 8.35 37.23 10.57
N ASP A 320 7.33 38.08 10.64
CA ASP A 320 7.48 39.50 10.40
C ASP A 320 8.48 40.10 11.40
N ASN A 321 9.36 40.98 10.92
CA ASN A 321 10.42 41.54 11.76
C ASN A 321 9.87 42.46 12.86
N THR A 322 8.69 43.03 12.67
CA THR A 322 8.06 44.00 13.56
C THR A 322 6.99 43.34 14.43
N THR A 323 5.97 42.72 13.83
CA THR A 323 4.83 42.17 14.58
C THR A 323 5.14 40.82 15.21
N LYS A 324 6.20 40.15 14.74
CA LYS A 324 6.58 38.77 15.10
C LYS A 324 5.53 37.73 14.74
N ASP A 325 4.53 38.06 13.93
CA ASP A 325 3.54 37.11 13.42
C ASP A 325 4.11 36.25 12.29
N ILE A 326 3.55 35.06 12.11
CA ILE A 326 3.91 34.21 10.97
C ILE A 326 3.36 34.80 9.68
N VAL A 327 4.20 34.89 8.65
CA VAL A 327 3.88 35.48 7.34
C VAL A 327 4.09 34.50 6.19
N ASN A 328 3.29 34.65 5.13
CA ASN A 328 3.35 33.80 3.94
C ASN A 328 4.47 34.20 2.96
N SER A 329 5.04 35.39 3.10
CA SER A 329 6.16 35.88 2.29
C SER A 329 6.97 36.96 3.04
N GLY A 330 8.27 37.06 2.73
CA GLY A 330 9.18 37.95 3.46
C GLY A 330 9.51 37.44 4.88
N GLY A 331 9.96 38.34 5.75
CA GLY A 331 10.29 38.05 7.15
C GLY A 331 11.61 37.32 7.36
N THR A 332 11.87 36.96 8.62
CA THR A 332 13.03 36.15 9.03
C THR A 332 12.62 34.70 9.34
N PRO A 333 13.44 33.70 8.98
CA PRO A 333 13.16 32.30 9.30
C PRO A 333 12.98 32.05 10.80
N ASP A 334 11.94 31.30 11.18
CA ASP A 334 11.75 30.80 12.53
C ASP A 334 12.15 29.32 12.59
N SER A 335 13.26 29.03 13.26
CA SER A 335 13.74 27.66 13.48
C SER A 335 12.94 26.91 14.56
N GLY A 336 12.28 27.64 15.46
CA GLY A 336 11.49 27.11 16.57
C GLY A 336 10.02 26.89 16.23
N THR A 337 9.59 27.13 14.99
CA THR A 337 8.22 26.84 14.55
C THR A 337 8.21 26.17 13.17
N LYS A 338 7.29 25.22 12.98
CA LYS A 338 7.00 24.59 11.69
C LYS A 338 5.51 24.64 11.39
N LEU A 339 5.17 24.76 10.11
CA LEU A 339 3.82 24.53 9.61
C LEU A 339 3.68 23.05 9.27
N ILE A 340 2.70 22.40 9.89
CA ILE A 340 2.35 20.99 9.65
C ILE A 340 1.10 20.95 8.80
N THR A 341 1.13 20.11 7.76
CA THR A 341 -0.05 19.80 6.94
C THR A 341 -0.31 18.30 6.98
N VAL A 342 -1.37 17.89 7.67
CA VAL A 342 -1.88 16.51 7.61
C VAL A 342 -2.86 16.43 6.45
N THR A 343 -2.71 15.42 5.61
CA THR A 343 -3.57 15.17 4.45
C THR A 343 -4.11 13.76 4.51
N VAL A 344 -5.42 13.59 4.33
CA VAL A 344 -6.09 12.30 4.19
C VAL A 344 -6.81 12.27 2.85
N SER A 345 -6.63 11.20 2.08
CA SER A 345 -7.25 11.02 0.76
C SER A 345 -7.83 9.62 0.58
N TRP A 346 -8.94 9.50 -0.13
CA TRP A 346 -9.61 8.22 -0.41
C TRP A 346 -10.39 8.26 -1.73
N PRO A 347 -10.61 7.12 -2.41
CA PRO A 347 -11.47 7.04 -3.58
C PRO A 347 -12.96 7.13 -3.19
N GLU A 348 -13.73 7.95 -3.90
CA GLU A 348 -15.17 8.10 -3.73
C GLU A 348 -15.81 8.44 -5.09
N GLY A 349 -16.78 7.64 -5.55
CA GLY A 349 -17.48 7.92 -6.81
C GLY A 349 -16.58 8.02 -8.06
N GLY A 350 -15.44 7.31 -8.07
CA GLY A 350 -14.47 7.33 -9.18
C GLY A 350 -13.47 8.49 -9.17
N VAL A 351 -13.49 9.34 -8.14
CA VAL A 351 -12.52 10.42 -7.93
C VAL A 351 -11.80 10.26 -6.60
N ILE A 352 -10.60 10.85 -6.46
CA ILE A 352 -9.92 10.92 -5.16
C ILE A 352 -10.39 12.16 -4.41
N VAL A 353 -11.04 11.95 -3.27
CA VAL A 353 -11.38 13.02 -2.33
C VAL A 353 -10.21 13.23 -1.39
N THR A 354 -9.91 14.49 -1.08
CA THR A 354 -8.81 14.88 -0.18
C THR A 354 -9.30 15.86 0.87
N LYS A 355 -8.89 15.66 2.12
CA LYS A 355 -9.09 16.59 3.24
C LYS A 355 -7.74 16.90 3.88
N THR A 356 -7.61 18.12 4.39
CA THR A 356 -6.37 18.61 5.00
C THR A 356 -6.65 19.28 6.33
N LEU A 357 -5.69 19.17 7.24
CA LEU A 357 -5.63 19.88 8.50
C LEU A 357 -4.26 20.55 8.60
N GLN A 358 -4.24 21.87 8.76
CA GLN A 358 -3.02 22.64 8.90
C GLN A 358 -2.94 23.27 10.28
N PHE A 359 -1.78 23.19 10.91
CA PHE A 359 -1.52 23.81 12.20
C PHE A 359 -0.03 24.10 12.38
N TYR A 360 0.29 25.03 13.27
CA TYR A 360 1.67 25.33 13.65
C TYR A 360 2.08 24.47 14.83
N ILE A 361 3.30 23.98 14.80
CA ILE A 361 3.95 23.32 15.92
C ILE A 361 5.22 24.08 16.27
N SER A 362 5.45 24.33 17.56
CA SER A 362 6.60 25.10 18.04
C SER A 362 7.44 24.29 19.02
N ASP A 363 8.71 24.63 19.10
CA ASP A 363 9.63 24.16 20.13
C ASP A 363 9.12 24.62 21.50
N ILE A 364 8.89 23.68 22.40
CA ILE A 364 8.45 23.92 23.78
C ILE A 364 9.58 23.72 24.79
N PHE A 365 10.78 23.37 24.31
CA PHE A 365 11.96 23.13 25.13
C PHE A 365 12.94 24.32 25.13
N SER A 366 12.73 25.30 24.25
CA SER A 366 13.59 26.46 24.04
C SER A 366 13.17 27.69 24.84
#